data_AF-A0A2G2LGL0-F1
#
_entry.id   AF-A0A2G2LGL0-F1
#
_cell.length_a   1.000
_cell.length_b   1.000
_cell.length_c   1.000
_cell.angle_alpha   90.00
_cell.angle_beta   90.00
_cell.angle_gamma   90.00
#
_symmetry.space_group_name_H-M   'P 1'
#
loop_
_entity.id
_entity.type
_entity.pdbx_description
1 polymer ?
#
loop_
_entity_poly.entity_id
_entity_poly.type
_entity_poly.pdbx_seq_one_letter_code
_entity_poly.pdbx_strand_id
1 'polypeptide(L)'
;MSTIGNFTALQTNDELAELSGHIKTMEFEASIKIRRDDPPNNPKAPTHSVSARSPKGNFVPVGSAWTKKIVNGPNAGGEFLSVTLDDPSFEHPLNFAVFQGENGQWNAVWSRPKANAA
;
A
#
# COMPACT_ATOMS: atom_id res chain seq x y z
N MET A 1 -15.52 -0.32 -4.45
CA MET A 1 -14.23 -0.20 -3.75
C MET A 1 -14.52 0.19 -2.31
N SER A 2 -13.66 -0.12 -1.37
CA SER A 2 -13.83 0.25 0.04
C SER A 2 -12.53 0.80 0.59
N THR A 3 -12.58 1.92 1.31
CA THR A 3 -11.43 2.38 2.11
C THR A 3 -11.28 1.44 3.30
N ILE A 4 -10.09 0.89 3.46
CA ILE A 4 -9.76 -0.07 4.52
C ILE A 4 -8.75 0.51 5.51
N GLY A 5 -8.28 1.74 5.31
CA GLY A 5 -7.31 2.34 6.22
C GLY A 5 -6.70 3.60 5.66
N ASN A 6 -5.93 4.28 6.51
CA ASN A 6 -5.31 5.57 6.21
C ASN A 6 -3.83 5.53 6.61
N PHE A 7 -3.03 6.29 5.88
CA PHE A 7 -1.59 6.45 6.04
C PHE A 7 -1.23 7.93 6.08
N THR A 8 -0.12 8.23 6.72
CA THR A 8 0.50 9.55 6.72
C THR A 8 1.96 9.43 6.32
N ALA A 9 2.44 10.42 5.56
CA ALA A 9 3.86 10.54 5.26
C ALA A 9 4.65 10.84 6.55
N LEU A 10 5.76 10.14 6.73
CA LEU A 10 6.72 10.43 7.80
C LEU A 10 7.78 11.45 7.38
N GLN A 11 7.95 11.66 6.07
CA GLN A 11 8.87 12.65 5.51
C GLN A 11 8.10 13.69 4.70
N THR A 12 8.39 14.97 4.93
CA THR A 12 7.66 16.09 4.31
C THR A 12 8.10 16.37 2.87
N ASN A 13 9.36 16.07 2.52
CA ASN A 13 9.90 16.39 1.21
C ASN A 13 9.53 15.36 0.13
N ASP A 14 9.25 14.12 0.54
CA ASP A 14 8.86 13.03 -0.34
C ASP A 14 7.82 12.16 0.38
N GLU A 15 6.55 12.50 0.15
CA GLU A 15 5.44 11.91 0.92
C GLU A 15 5.32 10.39 0.74
N LEU A 16 5.80 9.86 -0.39
CA LEU A 16 5.78 8.44 -0.69
C LEU A 16 7.04 7.71 -0.22
N ALA A 17 8.09 8.40 0.22
CA ALA A 17 9.34 7.76 0.65
C ALA A 17 9.15 6.89 1.90
N GLU A 18 8.34 7.34 2.84
CA GLU A 18 7.98 6.56 4.03
C GLU A 18 6.57 6.91 4.51
N LEU A 19 5.66 5.95 4.39
CA LEU A 19 4.28 6.04 4.86
C LEU A 19 4.10 5.15 6.08
N SER A 20 3.35 5.65 7.06
CA SER A 20 2.94 4.87 8.23
C SER A 20 1.44 5.01 8.43
N GLY A 21 0.79 3.90 8.76
CA GLY A 21 -0.66 3.88 8.89
C GLY A 21 -1.17 2.56 9.45
N HIS A 22 -2.44 2.31 9.23
CA HIS A 22 -3.07 1.04 9.56
C HIS A 22 -4.07 0.66 8.48
N ILE A 23 -4.33 -0.64 8.39
CA ILE A 23 -5.47 -1.16 7.64
C ILE A 23 -6.30 -2.04 8.56
N LYS A 24 -7.61 -2.04 8.30
CA LYS A 24 -8.61 -2.80 9.04
C LYS A 24 -9.66 -3.35 8.08
N THR A 25 -9.93 -4.63 8.24
CA THR A 25 -11.02 -5.38 7.64
C THR A 25 -11.79 -6.08 8.76
N MET A 26 -12.78 -6.91 8.43
CA MET A 26 -13.60 -7.61 9.43
C MET A 26 -12.77 -8.53 10.34
N GLU A 27 -11.73 -9.19 9.79
CA GLU A 27 -10.95 -10.21 10.50
C GLU A 27 -9.47 -9.84 10.67
N PHE A 28 -9.01 -8.79 10.01
CA PHE A 28 -7.60 -8.38 10.02
C PHE A 28 -7.45 -6.91 10.35
N GLU A 29 -6.56 -6.60 11.29
CA GLU A 29 -6.12 -5.25 11.59
C GLU A 29 -4.61 -5.24 11.81
N ALA A 30 -3.90 -4.34 11.16
CA ALA A 30 -2.46 -4.18 11.34
C ALA A 30 -1.99 -2.75 11.14
N SER A 31 -1.02 -2.33 11.95
CA SER A 31 -0.22 -1.15 11.67
C SER A 31 0.83 -1.47 10.61
N ILE A 32 0.83 -0.72 9.53
CA ILE A 32 1.67 -0.95 8.34
C ILE A 32 2.62 0.22 8.17
N LYS A 33 3.88 -0.10 7.84
CA LYS A 33 4.88 0.85 7.35
C LYS A 33 5.28 0.46 5.94
N ILE A 34 5.23 1.42 5.03
CA ILE A 34 5.67 1.30 3.64
C ILE A 34 6.89 2.20 3.47
N ARG A 35 8.00 1.66 3.00
CA ARG A 35 9.24 2.40 2.82
C ARG A 35 9.74 2.20 1.40
N ARG A 36 10.16 3.27 0.75
CA ARG A 36 10.81 3.16 -0.55
C ARG A 36 12.18 2.54 -0.42
N ASP A 37 12.45 1.58 -1.27
CA ASP A 37 13.75 0.92 -1.35
C ASP A 37 14.63 1.63 -2.40
N ASP A 38 15.89 1.21 -2.50
CA ASP A 38 16.79 1.70 -3.53
C ASP A 38 16.21 1.44 -4.94
N PRO A 39 16.51 2.31 -5.93
CA PRO A 39 15.94 2.19 -7.27
C PRO A 39 16.19 0.79 -7.83
N PRO A 40 15.14 0.02 -8.17
CA PRO A 40 15.34 -1.32 -8.67
C PRO A 40 15.94 -1.28 -10.07
N ASN A 41 16.89 -2.18 -10.35
CA ASN A 41 17.45 -2.35 -11.70
C ASN A 41 16.41 -2.86 -12.73
N ASN A 42 15.27 -3.38 -12.27
CA ASN A 42 14.20 -3.91 -13.10
C ASN A 42 12.91 -3.08 -12.93
N PRO A 43 12.30 -2.56 -14.02
CA PRO A 43 11.04 -1.81 -13.95
C PRO A 43 9.86 -2.58 -13.32
N LYS A 44 9.93 -3.92 -13.30
CA LYS A 44 8.90 -4.79 -12.68
C LYS A 44 9.15 -5.09 -11.21
N ALA A 45 10.35 -4.79 -10.70
CA ALA A 45 10.65 -5.04 -9.30
C ALA A 45 9.87 -4.07 -8.40
N PRO A 46 9.59 -4.48 -7.14
CA PRO A 46 8.93 -3.61 -6.17
C PRO A 46 9.75 -2.34 -5.95
N THR A 47 9.05 -1.23 -5.76
CA THR A 47 9.68 0.06 -5.43
C THR A 47 9.70 0.33 -3.94
N HIS A 48 8.85 -0.35 -3.16
CA HIS A 48 8.76 -0.19 -1.72
C HIS A 48 8.65 -1.55 -1.02
N SER A 49 9.26 -1.63 0.14
CA SER A 49 9.11 -2.70 1.10
C SER A 49 7.94 -2.38 2.04
N VAL A 50 7.18 -3.41 2.42
CA VAL A 50 6.02 -3.27 3.30
C VAL A 50 6.21 -4.15 4.53
N SER A 51 6.06 -3.54 5.70
CA SER A 51 6.20 -4.21 6.98
C SER A 51 5.00 -3.94 7.87
N ALA A 52 4.65 -4.92 8.70
CA ALA A 52 3.57 -4.83 9.67
C ALA A 52 4.14 -4.92 11.09
N ARG A 53 3.49 -4.27 12.04
CA ARG A 53 3.83 -4.40 13.46
C ARG A 53 3.29 -5.72 13.99
N SER A 54 4.18 -6.63 14.35
CA SER A 54 3.84 -7.90 15.00
C SER A 54 3.27 -7.69 16.42
N PRO A 55 2.57 -8.68 17.00
CA PRO A 55 2.10 -8.60 18.40
C PRO A 55 3.21 -8.37 19.42
N LYS A 56 4.46 -8.77 19.10
CA LYS A 56 5.64 -8.54 19.94
C LYS A 56 6.24 -7.14 19.78
N GLY A 57 5.64 -6.28 18.95
CA GLY A 57 6.02 -4.89 18.74
C GLY A 57 7.05 -4.64 17.65
N ASN A 58 7.64 -5.69 17.07
CA ASN A 58 8.62 -5.58 15.98
C ASN A 58 7.95 -5.41 14.62
N PHE A 59 8.55 -4.64 13.72
CA PHE A 59 8.14 -4.62 12.31
C PHE A 59 8.70 -5.85 11.60
N VAL A 60 7.80 -6.58 10.95
CA VAL A 60 8.13 -7.78 10.16
C VAL A 60 7.76 -7.53 8.70
N PRO A 61 8.58 -7.95 7.71
CA PRO A 61 8.23 -7.85 6.30
C PRO A 61 6.98 -8.68 6.00
N VAL A 62 6.01 -8.08 5.32
CA VAL A 62 4.72 -8.74 4.98
C VAL A 62 4.30 -8.50 3.53
N GLY A 63 5.16 -7.87 2.72
CA GLY A 63 4.84 -7.62 1.33
C GLY A 63 5.65 -6.53 0.68
N SER A 64 5.11 -6.00 -0.41
CA SER A 64 5.77 -5.01 -1.25
C SER A 64 4.76 -4.09 -1.93
N ALA A 65 5.26 -2.96 -2.43
CA ALA A 65 4.45 -2.05 -3.22
C ALA A 65 5.17 -1.53 -4.46
N TRP A 66 4.38 -1.07 -5.42
CA TRP A 66 4.81 -0.50 -6.69
C TRP A 66 4.19 0.86 -6.90
N THR A 67 5.01 1.84 -7.25
CA THR A 67 4.54 3.14 -7.71
C THR A 67 3.90 2.99 -9.07
N LYS A 68 2.66 3.45 -9.21
CA LYS A 68 1.91 3.48 -10.47
C LYS A 68 1.36 4.87 -10.72
N LYS A 69 1.15 5.18 -11.99
CA LYS A 69 0.51 6.43 -12.41
C LYS A 69 -0.97 6.22 -12.66
N ILE A 70 -1.79 7.16 -12.22
CA ILE A 70 -3.22 7.20 -12.51
C ILE A 70 -3.36 7.61 -13.97
N VAL A 71 -3.87 6.70 -14.80
CA VAL A 71 -4.00 6.93 -16.25
C VAL A 71 -5.31 7.64 -16.59
N ASN A 72 -6.38 7.36 -15.84
CA ASN A 72 -7.73 7.80 -16.16
C ASN A 72 -8.42 8.48 -14.96
N GLY A 73 -9.37 9.36 -15.25
CA GLY A 73 -10.23 10.00 -14.25
C GLY A 73 -9.72 11.37 -13.77
N PRO A 74 -10.39 11.97 -12.77
CA PRO A 74 -10.11 13.33 -12.31
C PRO A 74 -8.68 13.55 -11.79
N ASN A 75 -8.05 12.49 -11.30
CA ASN A 75 -6.70 12.52 -10.72
C ASN A 75 -5.63 11.98 -11.69
N ALA A 76 -5.92 11.97 -13.01
CA ALA A 76 -4.97 11.51 -14.02
C ALA A 76 -3.64 12.29 -13.94
N GLY A 77 -2.53 11.57 -14.09
CA GLY A 77 -1.19 12.12 -13.91
C GLY A 77 -0.66 12.02 -12.48
N GLY A 78 -1.51 11.80 -11.48
CA GLY A 78 -1.11 11.53 -10.11
C GLY A 78 -0.46 10.15 -9.93
N GLU A 79 0.25 9.96 -8.82
CA GLU A 79 0.85 8.68 -8.43
C GLU A 79 0.06 8.00 -7.32
N PHE A 80 0.11 6.67 -7.30
CA PHE A 80 -0.45 5.85 -6.23
C PHE A 80 0.44 4.63 -6.00
N LEU A 81 0.35 4.03 -4.82
CA LEU A 81 1.02 2.77 -4.55
C LEU A 81 0.05 1.61 -4.77
N SER A 82 0.46 0.64 -5.56
CA SER A 82 -0.18 -0.68 -5.63
C SER A 82 0.51 -1.57 -4.60
N VAL A 83 -0.21 -2.01 -3.58
CA VAL A 83 0.34 -2.77 -2.45
C VAL A 83 -0.17 -4.21 -2.49
N THR A 84 0.74 -5.15 -2.25
CA THR A 84 0.42 -6.57 -2.03
C THR A 84 0.96 -6.97 -0.66
N LEU A 85 0.07 -7.41 0.22
CA LEU A 85 0.45 -8.08 1.47
C LEU A 85 0.29 -9.58 1.29
N ASP A 86 1.36 -10.31 1.57
CA ASP A 86 1.46 -11.76 1.41
C ASP A 86 2.15 -12.31 2.66
N ASP A 87 1.35 -12.58 3.68
CA ASP A 87 1.79 -13.14 4.96
C ASP A 87 1.21 -14.56 5.09
N PRO A 88 1.94 -15.53 5.71
CA PRO A 88 1.47 -16.90 5.87
C PRO A 88 0.13 -17.05 6.62
N SER A 89 -0.32 -16.02 7.35
CA SER A 89 -1.65 -16.01 7.98
C SER A 89 -2.81 -15.77 7.01
N PHE A 90 -2.53 -15.39 5.76
CA PHE A 90 -3.55 -15.15 4.75
C PHE A 90 -3.75 -16.37 3.85
N GLU A 91 -5.01 -16.72 3.57
CA GLU A 91 -5.33 -17.75 2.57
C GLU A 91 -4.87 -17.31 1.16
N HIS A 92 -4.97 -16.01 0.88
CA HIS A 92 -4.57 -15.39 -0.39
C HIS A 92 -3.97 -13.99 -0.13
N PRO A 93 -3.06 -13.51 -0.98
CA PRO A 93 -2.50 -12.17 -0.85
C PRO A 93 -3.57 -11.07 -0.85
N LEU A 94 -3.45 -10.11 0.06
CA LEU A 94 -4.31 -8.94 0.12
C LEU A 94 -3.74 -7.82 -0.75
N ASN A 95 -4.45 -7.51 -1.83
CA ASN A 95 -4.07 -6.45 -2.76
C ASN A 95 -4.93 -5.19 -2.54
N PHE A 96 -4.28 -4.04 -2.36
CA PHE A 96 -4.97 -2.75 -2.27
C PHE A 96 -4.14 -1.63 -2.91
N ALA A 97 -4.73 -0.47 -3.08
CA ALA A 97 -4.06 0.71 -3.60
C ALA A 97 -4.06 1.83 -2.55
N VAL A 98 -2.99 2.62 -2.49
CA VAL A 98 -2.87 3.77 -1.60
C VAL A 98 -2.83 5.03 -2.45
N PHE A 99 -3.86 5.86 -2.32
CA PHE A 99 -4.05 7.09 -3.07
C PHE A 99 -3.85 8.31 -2.18
N GLN A 100 -3.37 9.40 -2.75
CA GLN A 100 -3.35 10.68 -2.05
C GLN A 100 -4.80 11.10 -1.74
N GLY A 101 -5.05 11.40 -0.48
CA GLY A 101 -6.32 11.91 0.02
C GLY A 101 -6.23 13.41 0.32
N GLU A 102 -7.07 13.87 1.23
CA GLU A 102 -7.09 15.26 1.68
C GLU A 102 -6.14 15.46 2.86
N ASN A 103 -5.69 16.70 3.08
CA ASN A 103 -4.92 17.11 4.26
C ASN A 103 -3.64 16.28 4.54
N GLY A 104 -2.96 15.83 3.48
CA GLY A 104 -1.73 15.04 3.60
C GLY A 104 -1.94 13.59 4.06
N GLN A 105 -3.20 13.14 4.12
CA GLN A 105 -3.52 11.72 4.36
C GLN A 105 -3.51 10.93 3.06
N TRP A 106 -3.23 9.64 3.19
CA TRP A 106 -3.20 8.68 2.10
C TRP A 106 -4.19 7.56 2.38
N ASN A 107 -5.13 7.32 1.47
CA ASN A 107 -6.22 6.38 1.66
C ASN A 107 -5.87 5.01 1.06
N ALA A 108 -5.91 3.96 1.87
CA ALA A 108 -5.83 2.59 1.39
C ALA A 108 -7.21 2.09 0.97
N VAL A 109 -7.32 1.78 -0.32
CA VAL A 109 -8.56 1.40 -0.98
C VAL A 109 -8.42 -0.01 -1.52
N TRP A 110 -9.28 -0.90 -1.04
CA TRP A 110 -9.40 -2.25 -1.54
C TRP A 110 -10.52 -2.35 -2.57
N SER A 111 -10.33 -3.23 -3.55
CA SER A 111 -11.35 -3.58 -4.52
C SER A 111 -11.26 -5.05 -4.88
N ARG A 112 -12.42 -5.68 -5.11
CA ARG A 112 -12.47 -7.06 -5.59
C ARG A 112 -11.88 -7.11 -7.01
N PRO A 113 -11.00 -8.08 -7.32
CA PRO A 113 -10.61 -8.33 -8.70
C PRO A 113 -11.84 -8.53 -9.57
N LYS A 114 -11.92 -7.84 -10.70
CA LYS A 114 -12.93 -8.16 -11.71
C LYS A 114 -12.55 -9.53 -12.27
N ALA A 115 -13.51 -10.46 -12.33
CA ALA A 115 -13.30 -11.67 -13.09
C ALA A 115 -12.92 -11.25 -14.51
N ASN A 116 -11.76 -11.71 -15.01
CA ASN A 116 -11.46 -11.56 -16.42
C ASN A 116 -12.57 -12.30 -17.16
N ALA A 117 -13.35 -11.60 -17.97
CA ALA A 117 -14.28 -12.26 -18.88
C ALA A 117 -13.44 -13.20 -19.74
N ALA A 118 -13.73 -14.50 -19.64
CA ALA A 118 -13.08 -15.55 -20.41
C ALA A 118 -13.41 -15.41 -21.90
#